data_AF-A0A8H9GJK9-F1
#
_entry.id   AF-A0A8H9GJK9-F1
#
_cell.length_a   1.000
_cell.length_b   1.000
_cell.length_c   1.000
_cell.angle_alpha   90.00
_cell.angle_beta   90.00
_cell.angle_gamma   90.00
#
_symmetry.space_group_name_H-M   'P 1'
#
loop_
_entity.id
_entity.type
_entity.pdbx_description
1 polymer ?
#
loop_
_entity_poly.entity_id
_entity_poly.type
_entity_poly.pdbx_seq_one_letter_code
_entity_poly.pdbx_strand_id
1 'polypeptide(L)'
;MESRAKAAGHAVHQQLVILPLGILALAVAFDVVGLVTDDARLAFAAYLMIVVGVVAGLAASVFGLVDYLAIPQGTRAKRVALLHGAGNVVVLLLFALSAVLRGGASEDVPGVGAFVLGLVALLLSGATGWLGGELVGRLGVGVDDDADLDAPARLTTGVRLSGEITGEQPGGRTGTAR
;
A
#
# COMPACT_ATOMS: atom_id res chain seq x y z
N MET A 1 13.22 -8.12 6.66
CA MET A 1 13.31 -8.90 5.40
C MET A 1 12.87 -7.98 4.30
N GLU A 2 13.82 -7.70 3.42
CA GLU A 2 13.64 -6.70 2.38
C GLU A 2 12.73 -7.19 1.26
N SER A 3 11.97 -6.27 0.66
CA SER A 3 11.18 -6.54 -0.54
C SER A 3 12.10 -6.97 -1.70
N ARG A 4 11.64 -7.92 -2.52
CA ARG A 4 12.39 -8.37 -3.69
C ARG A 4 12.17 -7.48 -4.90
N ALA A 5 11.04 -6.77 -4.95
CA ALA A 5 10.75 -5.79 -5.99
C ALA A 5 10.96 -4.39 -5.43
N LYS A 6 12.19 -3.87 -5.58
CA LYS A 6 12.55 -2.50 -5.17
C LYS A 6 12.72 -1.58 -6.37
N ALA A 7 12.30 -0.33 -6.20
CA ALA A 7 12.64 0.77 -7.08
C ALA A 7 13.15 1.93 -6.22
N ALA A 8 14.32 2.49 -6.55
CA ALA A 8 14.93 3.58 -5.80
C ALA A 8 15.01 3.32 -4.27
N GLY A 9 15.32 2.07 -3.88
CA GLY A 9 15.42 1.67 -2.47
C GLY A 9 14.09 1.37 -1.76
N HIS A 10 12.94 1.58 -2.41
CA HIS A 10 11.62 1.39 -1.80
C HIS A 10 10.95 0.13 -2.36
N ALA A 11 10.21 -0.58 -1.50
CA ALA A 11 9.37 -1.69 -1.93
C ALA A 11 8.28 -1.19 -2.89
N VAL A 12 8.29 -1.64 -4.13
CA VAL A 12 7.38 -1.17 -5.19
C VAL A 12 5.92 -1.43 -4.80
N HIS A 13 5.64 -2.60 -4.21
CA HIS A 13 4.31 -2.93 -3.72
C HIS A 13 3.78 -1.89 -2.72
N GLN A 14 4.60 -1.50 -1.73
CA GLN A 14 4.21 -0.52 -0.70
C GLN A 14 3.90 0.87 -1.28
N GLN A 15 4.61 1.27 -2.33
CA GLN A 15 4.33 2.54 -3.02
C GLN A 15 3.04 2.46 -3.85
N LEU A 16 2.85 1.35 -4.57
CA LEU A 16 1.71 1.20 -5.47
C LEU A 16 0.37 1.05 -4.75
N VAL A 17 0.32 0.41 -3.57
CA VAL A 17 -0.95 0.17 -2.85
C VAL A 17 -1.68 1.46 -2.41
N ILE A 18 -0.99 2.59 -2.37
CA ILE A 18 -1.59 3.90 -2.06
C ILE A 18 -2.64 4.27 -3.13
N LEU A 19 -2.35 3.99 -4.40
CA LEU A 19 -3.24 4.31 -5.52
C LEU A 19 -4.59 3.59 -5.45
N PRO A 20 -4.67 2.24 -5.46
CA PRO A 20 -5.96 1.56 -5.42
C PRO A 20 -6.73 1.86 -4.14
N LEU A 21 -6.07 1.94 -2.97
CA LEU A 21 -6.76 2.22 -1.72
C LEU A 21 -7.43 3.59 -1.72
N GLY A 22 -6.71 4.64 -2.14
CA GLY A 22 -7.24 5.99 -2.23
C GLY A 22 -8.34 6.13 -3.29
N ILE A 23 -8.11 5.61 -4.49
CA ILE A 23 -9.05 5.72 -5.61
C ILE A 23 -10.36 4.99 -5.32
N LEU A 24 -10.30 3.77 -4.78
CA LEU A 24 -11.50 2.98 -4.46
C LEU A 24 -12.28 3.56 -3.28
N ALA A 25 -11.60 4.15 -2.30
CA ALA A 25 -12.27 4.89 -1.22
C ALA A 25 -12.99 6.14 -1.75
N LEU A 26 -12.35 6.89 -2.65
CA LEU A 26 -12.96 8.05 -3.30
C LEU A 26 -14.17 7.65 -4.16
N ALA A 27 -14.13 6.49 -4.83
CA ALA A 27 -15.27 6.01 -5.59
C ALA A 27 -16.53 5.85 -4.72
N VAL A 28 -16.39 5.23 -3.54
CA VAL A 28 -17.51 5.08 -2.59
C VAL A 28 -17.95 6.44 -2.04
N ALA A 29 -17.02 7.37 -1.81
CA ALA A 29 -17.38 8.73 -1.40
C ALA A 29 -18.21 9.45 -2.48
N PHE A 30 -17.83 9.30 -3.75
CA PHE A 30 -18.56 9.88 -4.88
C PHE A 30 -19.94 9.24 -5.06
N ASP A 31 -20.09 7.95 -4.80
CA ASP A 31 -21.41 7.31 -4.74
C ASP A 31 -22.29 7.94 -3.66
N VAL A 32 -21.74 8.12 -2.45
CA VAL A 32 -22.50 8.72 -1.33
C VAL A 32 -22.94 10.14 -1.67
N VAL A 33 -22.03 10.97 -2.20
CA VAL A 33 -22.38 12.34 -2.60
C VAL A 33 -23.40 12.32 -3.73
N GLY A 34 -23.20 11.49 -4.76
CA GLY A 34 -24.12 11.36 -5.89
C GLY A 34 -25.53 10.93 -5.46
N LEU A 35 -25.65 10.02 -4.50
CA LEU A 35 -26.93 9.61 -3.92
C LEU A 35 -27.61 10.72 -3.10
N VAL A 36 -26.83 11.53 -2.39
CA VAL A 36 -27.35 12.66 -1.58
C VAL A 36 -27.76 13.84 -2.46
N THR A 37 -27.03 14.10 -3.55
CA THR A 37 -27.26 15.25 -4.43
C THR A 37 -28.11 14.93 -5.65
N ASP A 38 -28.43 13.66 -5.88
CA ASP A 38 -29.09 13.16 -7.10
C ASP A 38 -28.30 13.56 -8.38
N ASP A 39 -26.97 13.49 -8.32
CA ASP A 39 -26.08 13.85 -9.45
C ASP A 39 -25.46 12.60 -10.09
N ALA A 40 -26.03 12.18 -11.23
CA ALA A 40 -25.57 11.03 -12.00
C ALA A 40 -24.12 11.17 -12.51
N ARG A 41 -23.56 12.39 -12.63
CA ARG A 41 -22.16 12.58 -13.03
C ARG A 41 -21.20 12.07 -11.96
N LEU A 42 -21.57 12.18 -10.68
CA LEU A 42 -20.77 11.64 -9.57
C LEU A 42 -20.81 10.11 -9.54
N ALA A 43 -21.96 9.51 -9.87
CA ALA A 43 -22.08 8.07 -10.06
C ALA A 43 -21.19 7.55 -11.21
N PHE A 44 -21.15 8.27 -12.33
CA PHE A 44 -20.27 7.93 -13.45
C PHE A 44 -18.78 8.10 -13.09
N ALA A 45 -18.42 9.18 -12.39
CA ALA A 45 -17.06 9.37 -11.88
C ALA A 45 -16.66 8.25 -10.91
N ALA A 46 -17.54 7.84 -10.00
CA ALA A 46 -17.32 6.69 -9.12
C ALA A 46 -17.08 5.40 -9.92
N TYR A 47 -17.87 5.13 -10.96
CA TYR A 47 -17.65 3.99 -11.86
C TYR A 47 -16.24 4.01 -12.48
N LEU A 48 -15.80 5.14 -13.04
CA LEU A 48 -14.45 5.25 -13.62
C LEU A 48 -13.36 5.06 -12.56
N MET A 49 -13.54 5.62 -11.35
CA MET A 49 -12.63 5.40 -10.24
C MET A 49 -12.56 3.93 -9.86
N ILE A 50 -13.67 3.20 -9.82
CA ILE A 50 -13.67 1.76 -9.55
C ILE A 50 -12.83 1.02 -10.61
N VAL A 51 -13.05 1.30 -11.89
CA VAL A 51 -12.29 0.65 -12.98
C VAL A 51 -10.80 0.93 -12.85
N VAL A 52 -10.40 2.19 -12.69
CA VAL A 52 -8.99 2.58 -12.54
C VAL A 52 -8.38 1.99 -11.26
N GLY A 53 -9.12 2.02 -10.15
CA GLY A 53 -8.69 1.48 -8.87
C GLY A 53 -8.48 -0.03 -8.92
N VAL A 54 -9.35 -0.77 -9.62
CA VAL A 54 -9.17 -2.22 -9.84
C VAL A 54 -7.92 -2.50 -10.66
N VAL A 55 -7.69 -1.75 -11.75
CA VAL A 55 -6.48 -1.91 -12.58
C VAL A 55 -5.21 -1.62 -11.76
N ALA A 56 -5.20 -0.53 -10.99
CA ALA A 56 -4.09 -0.19 -10.09
C ALA A 56 -3.87 -1.28 -9.02
N GLY A 57 -4.95 -1.84 -8.48
CA GLY A 57 -4.91 -2.92 -7.50
C GLY A 57 -4.33 -4.20 -8.07
N LEU A 58 -4.70 -4.57 -9.29
CA LEU A 58 -4.12 -5.70 -10.01
C LEU A 58 -2.62 -5.48 -10.25
N ALA A 59 -2.21 -4.29 -10.69
CA ALA A 59 -0.80 -3.95 -10.86
C ALA A 59 -0.03 -4.09 -9.53
N ALA A 60 -0.55 -3.54 -8.43
CA ALA A 60 0.07 -3.67 -7.10
C ALA A 60 0.14 -5.13 -6.61
N SER A 61 -0.86 -5.96 -6.97
CA SER A 61 -0.93 -7.36 -6.57
C SER A 61 0.18 -8.23 -7.17
N VAL A 62 0.66 -7.89 -8.39
CA VAL A 62 1.79 -8.58 -9.02
C VAL A 62 3.04 -8.45 -8.16
N PHE A 63 3.38 -7.23 -7.74
CA PHE A 63 4.53 -6.98 -6.87
C PHE A 63 4.33 -7.55 -5.47
N GLY A 64 3.11 -7.46 -4.94
CA GLY A 64 2.76 -8.08 -3.65
C GLY A 64 2.91 -9.59 -3.66
N LEU A 65 2.60 -10.25 -4.78
CA LEU A 65 2.81 -11.69 -4.94
C LEU A 65 4.30 -12.05 -4.97
N VAL A 66 5.12 -11.26 -5.66
CA VAL A 66 6.59 -11.43 -5.67
C VAL A 66 7.15 -11.34 -4.25
N ASP A 67 6.74 -10.33 -3.48
CA ASP A 67 7.16 -10.16 -2.10
C ASP A 67 6.63 -11.29 -1.20
N TYR A 68 5.38 -11.70 -1.38
CA TYR A 68 4.81 -12.84 -0.66
C TYR A 68 5.63 -14.10 -0.87
N LEU A 69 6.00 -14.43 -2.12
CA LEU A 69 6.79 -15.61 -2.45
C LEU A 69 8.16 -15.59 -1.80
N ALA A 70 8.74 -14.41 -1.57
CA ALA A 70 10.01 -14.24 -0.89
C ALA A 70 9.96 -14.56 0.61
N ILE A 71 8.78 -14.45 1.25
CA ILE A 71 8.63 -14.69 2.70
C ILE A 71 8.96 -16.15 3.04
N PRO A 72 9.86 -16.40 4.01
CA PRO A 72 10.19 -17.75 4.46
C PRO A 72 8.97 -18.54 4.94
N GLN A 73 8.94 -19.83 4.60
CA GLN A 73 7.85 -20.74 4.98
C GLN A 73 7.79 -20.94 6.50
N GLY A 74 6.60 -21.26 7.01
CA GLY A 74 6.38 -21.53 8.44
C GLY A 74 6.35 -20.28 9.34
N THR A 75 6.63 -19.09 8.82
CA THR A 75 6.64 -17.85 9.61
C THR A 75 5.24 -17.26 9.83
N ARG A 76 5.07 -16.49 10.91
CA ARG A 76 3.86 -15.67 11.15
C ARG A 76 3.63 -14.69 9.99
N ALA A 77 4.69 -14.07 9.47
CA ALA A 77 4.64 -13.18 8.32
C ALA A 77 3.99 -13.83 7.10
N LYS A 78 4.34 -15.08 6.77
CA LYS A 78 3.74 -15.80 5.63
C LYS A 78 2.23 -15.95 5.77
N ARG A 79 1.74 -16.27 6.97
CA ARG A 79 0.31 -16.45 7.25
C ARG A 79 -0.45 -15.13 7.16
N VAL A 80 0.08 -14.07 7.79
CA VAL A 80 -0.54 -12.73 7.75
C VAL A 80 -0.54 -12.18 6.32
N ALA A 81 0.55 -12.37 5.57
CA ALA A 81 0.65 -11.94 4.17
C ALA A 81 -0.33 -12.70 3.26
N LEU A 82 -0.57 -13.98 3.51
CA LEU A 82 -1.60 -14.74 2.79
C LEU A 82 -3.01 -14.20 3.07
N LEU A 83 -3.34 -13.96 4.34
CA LEU A 83 -4.65 -13.39 4.72
C LEU A 83 -4.85 -12.00 4.12
N HIS A 84 -3.82 -11.16 4.18
CA HIS A 84 -3.82 -9.83 3.57
C HIS A 84 -4.01 -9.91 2.04
N GLY A 85 -3.21 -10.72 1.35
CA GLY A 85 -3.30 -10.88 -0.11
C GLY A 85 -4.64 -11.44 -0.55
N ALA A 86 -5.12 -12.51 0.09
CA ALA A 86 -6.41 -13.12 -0.22
C ALA A 86 -7.59 -12.16 0.05
N GLY A 87 -7.54 -11.42 1.16
CA GLY A 87 -8.52 -10.38 1.46
C GLY A 87 -8.57 -9.30 0.39
N ASN A 88 -7.42 -8.84 -0.11
CA ASN A 88 -7.37 -7.86 -1.20
C ASN A 88 -7.87 -8.42 -2.53
N VAL A 89 -7.66 -9.70 -2.83
CA VAL A 89 -8.28 -10.33 -4.01
C VAL A 89 -9.81 -10.25 -3.92
N VAL A 90 -10.39 -10.54 -2.75
CA VAL A 90 -11.84 -10.42 -2.53
C VAL A 90 -12.29 -8.96 -2.69
N VAL A 91 -11.56 -7.99 -2.13
CA VAL A 91 -11.85 -6.54 -2.31
C VAL A 91 -11.91 -6.18 -3.79
N LEU A 92 -10.91 -6.58 -4.58
CA LEU A 92 -10.86 -6.28 -6.02
C LEU A 92 -12.01 -6.94 -6.77
N LEU A 93 -12.39 -8.17 -6.42
CA LEU A 93 -13.52 -8.86 -7.03
C LEU A 93 -14.85 -8.17 -6.71
N LEU A 94 -15.05 -7.71 -5.48
CA LEU A 94 -16.27 -6.98 -5.08
C LEU A 94 -16.40 -5.65 -5.83
N PHE A 95 -15.30 -4.89 -5.93
CA PHE A 95 -15.29 -3.66 -6.72
C PHE A 95 -15.48 -3.92 -8.23
N ALA A 96 -14.83 -4.94 -8.78
CA ALA A 96 -15.03 -5.34 -10.17
C ALA A 96 -16.49 -5.74 -10.44
N LEU A 97 -17.12 -6.49 -9.52
CA LEU A 97 -18.53 -6.84 -9.61
C LEU A 97 -19.43 -5.59 -9.51
N SER A 98 -19.11 -4.64 -8.62
CA SER A 98 -19.80 -3.35 -8.56
C SER A 98 -19.73 -2.60 -9.90
N ALA A 99 -18.55 -2.56 -10.54
CA ALA A 99 -18.40 -1.94 -11.86
C ALA A 99 -19.20 -2.66 -12.96
N VAL A 100 -19.21 -4.00 -12.97
CA VAL A 100 -20.01 -4.79 -13.92
C VAL A 100 -21.50 -4.51 -13.75
N LEU A 101 -22.01 -4.43 -12.52
CA LEU A 101 -23.42 -4.14 -12.25
C LEU A 101 -23.83 -2.71 -12.64
N ARG A 102 -22.89 -1.77 -12.69
CA ARG A 102 -23.14 -0.40 -13.17
C ARG A 102 -23.21 -0.32 -14.70
N GLY A 103 -22.68 -1.32 -15.42
CA GLY A 103 -22.77 -1.42 -16.88
C GLY A 103 -22.10 -0.29 -17.68
N GLY A 104 -21.41 0.65 -17.02
CA GLY A 104 -20.78 1.82 -17.65
C GLY A 104 -21.76 2.87 -18.20
N ALA A 105 -23.07 2.75 -17.94
CA ALA A 105 -24.05 3.75 -18.33
C ALA A 105 -23.86 5.03 -17.51
N SER A 106 -23.81 6.18 -18.19
CA SER A 106 -23.48 7.48 -17.59
C SER A 106 -24.65 8.20 -16.91
N GLU A 107 -25.88 7.69 -17.08
CA GLU A 107 -27.11 8.41 -16.75
C GLU A 107 -27.83 7.84 -15.51
N ASP A 108 -27.47 6.63 -15.05
CA ASP A 108 -28.18 5.95 -13.96
C ASP A 108 -27.41 6.00 -12.63
N VAL A 109 -28.13 6.33 -11.56
CA VAL A 109 -27.68 6.17 -10.17
C VAL A 109 -27.35 4.69 -9.93
N PRO A 110 -26.25 4.35 -9.22
CA PRO A 110 -25.91 2.97 -8.97
C PRO A 110 -27.06 2.24 -8.28
N GLY A 111 -27.45 1.09 -8.83
CA GLY A 111 -28.39 0.20 -8.14
C GLY A 111 -27.86 -0.15 -6.75
N VAL A 112 -28.78 -0.30 -5.79
CA VAL A 112 -28.46 -0.55 -4.36
C VAL A 112 -27.43 -1.68 -4.19
N GLY A 113 -27.52 -2.75 -4.98
CA GLY A 113 -26.55 -3.84 -4.96
C GLY A 113 -25.12 -3.42 -5.34
N ALA A 114 -24.94 -2.59 -6.37
CA ALA A 114 -23.62 -2.12 -6.79
C ALA A 114 -22.98 -1.22 -5.74
N PHE A 115 -23.77 -0.34 -5.11
CA PHE A 115 -23.31 0.50 -4.00
C PHE A 115 -22.90 -0.33 -2.78
N VAL A 116 -23.76 -1.27 -2.34
CA VAL A 116 -23.48 -2.13 -1.18
C VAL A 116 -22.20 -2.96 -1.38
N LEU A 117 -21.96 -3.48 -2.59
CA LEU A 117 -20.71 -4.18 -2.90
C LEU A 117 -19.47 -3.28 -2.70
N GLY A 118 -19.51 -2.05 -3.19
CA GLY A 118 -18.43 -1.08 -3.03
C GLY A 118 -18.19 -0.72 -1.57
N LEU A 119 -19.26 -0.51 -0.80
CA LEU A 119 -19.18 -0.21 0.63
C LEU A 119 -18.58 -1.38 1.43
N VAL A 120 -19.03 -2.61 1.18
CA VAL A 120 -18.48 -3.82 1.81
C VAL A 120 -17.01 -4.01 1.44
N ALA A 121 -16.66 -3.78 0.17
CA ALA A 121 -15.28 -3.85 -0.30
C ALA A 121 -14.38 -2.82 0.40
N LEU A 122 -14.87 -1.59 0.62
CA LEU A 122 -14.14 -0.54 1.35
C LEU A 122 -13.92 -0.90 2.83
N LEU A 123 -14.95 -1.45 3.50
CA LEU A 123 -14.79 -1.88 4.89
C LEU A 123 -13.79 -3.04 5.00
N LEU A 124 -13.87 -4.00 4.09
CA LEU A 124 -12.91 -5.10 3.99
C LEU A 124 -11.50 -4.61 3.65
N SER A 125 -11.37 -3.58 2.80
CA SER A 125 -10.08 -2.97 2.45
C SER A 125 -9.41 -2.35 3.68
N GLY A 126 -10.19 -1.77 4.61
CA GLY A 126 -9.68 -1.31 5.91
C GLY A 126 -9.12 -2.45 6.75
N ALA A 127 -9.85 -3.56 6.86
CA ALA A 127 -9.41 -4.73 7.63
C ALA A 127 -8.13 -5.37 7.05
N THR A 128 -8.06 -5.55 5.73
CA THR A 128 -6.83 -6.07 5.11
C THR A 128 -5.70 -5.03 5.13
N GLY A 129 -6.00 -3.74 5.01
CA GLY A 129 -5.03 -2.65 5.17
C GLY A 129 -4.34 -2.69 6.54
N TRP A 130 -5.10 -2.99 7.61
CA TRP A 130 -4.53 -3.22 8.94
C TRP A 130 -3.53 -4.38 8.96
N LEU A 131 -3.82 -5.50 8.27
CA LEU A 131 -2.87 -6.60 8.14
C LEU A 131 -1.61 -6.19 7.37
N GLY A 132 -1.75 -5.32 6.36
CA GLY A 132 -0.62 -4.69 5.66
C GLY A 132 0.26 -3.87 6.62
N GLY A 133 -0.36 -3.07 7.48
CA GLY A 133 0.32 -2.32 8.53
C GLY A 133 1.05 -3.23 9.52
N GLU A 134 0.44 -4.34 9.94
CA GLU A 134 1.08 -5.34 10.80
C GLU A 134 2.31 -5.98 10.13
N LEU A 135 2.23 -6.29 8.82
CA LEU A 135 3.35 -6.85 8.05
C LEU A 135 4.56 -5.92 8.03
N VAL A 136 4.34 -4.63 7.80
CA VAL A 136 5.42 -3.64 7.75
C VAL A 136 5.89 -3.28 9.15
N GLY A 137 4.98 -2.81 10.00
CA GLY A 137 5.30 -2.19 11.28
C GLY A 137 5.70 -3.15 12.40
N ARG A 138 5.22 -4.41 12.38
CA ARG A 138 5.57 -5.40 13.41
C ARG A 138 6.39 -6.55 12.90
N LEU A 139 6.23 -6.92 11.63
CA LEU A 139 6.87 -8.11 11.06
C LEU A 139 8.04 -7.77 10.12
N GLY A 140 8.31 -6.48 9.89
CA GLY A 140 9.47 -6.00 9.13
C GLY A 140 9.50 -6.50 7.68
N VAL A 141 8.33 -6.74 7.08
CA VAL A 141 8.22 -7.17 5.68
C VAL A 141 8.34 -5.94 4.77
N GLY A 142 9.28 -6.00 3.84
CA GLY A 142 9.55 -4.86 2.94
C GLY A 142 10.32 -3.72 3.61
N VAL A 143 10.80 -3.94 4.84
CA VAL A 143 11.67 -3.02 5.58
C VAL A 143 13.11 -3.48 5.41
N ASP A 144 14.00 -2.51 5.23
CA ASP A 144 15.43 -2.73 5.09
C ASP A 144 16.07 -3.23 6.38
N ASP A 145 17.10 -4.05 6.26
CA ASP A 145 17.71 -4.72 7.43
C ASP A 145 18.55 -3.74 8.30
N ASP A 146 18.99 -2.62 7.72
CA ASP A 146 19.67 -1.48 8.36
C ASP A 146 18.73 -0.28 8.58
N ALA A 147 17.41 -0.49 8.59
CA ALA A 147 16.46 0.59 8.84
C ALA A 147 16.59 1.11 10.28
N ASP A 148 17.02 2.37 10.42
CA ASP A 148 17.13 3.08 11.68
C ASP A 148 16.78 4.58 11.50
N LEU A 149 16.71 5.35 12.59
CA LEU A 149 16.30 6.76 12.56
C LEU A 149 17.32 7.70 11.91
N ASP A 150 18.58 7.29 11.85
CA ASP A 150 19.73 8.01 11.27
C ASP A 150 20.27 7.32 10.00
N ALA A 151 19.52 6.38 9.42
CA ALA A 151 19.93 5.61 8.26
C ALA A 151 20.26 6.53 7.05
N PRO A 152 21.38 6.29 6.34
CA PRO A 152 21.80 7.15 5.23
C PRO A 152 20.85 7.06 4.03
N ALA A 153 20.68 8.16 3.30
CA ALA A 153 19.90 8.18 2.07
C ALA A 153 20.47 7.21 1.03
N ARG A 154 19.63 6.30 0.51
CA ARG A 154 20.03 5.34 -0.53
C ARG A 154 20.09 5.92 -1.93
N LEU A 155 19.49 7.11 -2.14
CA LEU A 155 19.69 7.91 -3.34
C LEU A 155 21.07 8.56 -3.27
N THR A 156 22.11 7.78 -3.59
CA THR A 156 23.44 8.34 -3.84
C THR A 156 23.39 9.07 -5.19
N THR A 157 22.87 10.30 -5.17
CA THR A 157 23.32 11.31 -6.13
C THR A 157 24.80 11.49 -5.84
N GLY A 158 25.69 11.22 -6.80
CA GLY A 158 27.14 11.14 -6.62
C GLY A 158 27.85 12.44 -6.20
N VAL A 159 27.43 13.08 -5.12
CA VAL A 159 28.11 14.18 -4.47
C VAL A 159 28.45 13.72 -3.05
N ARG A 160 29.64 13.14 -2.90
CA ARG A 160 30.29 13.15 -1.59
C ARG A 160 30.63 14.60 -1.30
N LEU A 161 29.87 15.26 -0.43
CA LEU A 161 30.41 16.42 0.25
C LEU A 161 31.50 15.88 1.18
N SER A 162 32.75 15.91 0.71
CA SER A 162 33.92 15.80 1.59
C SER A 162 33.91 17.00 2.52
N GLY A 163 33.13 16.90 3.59
CA GLY A 163 33.14 17.75 4.76
C GLY A 163 33.52 16.87 5.93
N GLU A 164 34.81 16.63 6.05
CA GLU A 164 35.45 16.00 7.19
C GLU A 164 35.12 16.83 8.45
N ILE A 165 34.17 16.35 9.27
CA ILE A 165 34.08 16.79 10.66
C ILE A 165 34.98 15.85 11.43
N THR A 166 36.27 16.19 11.49
CA THR A 166 37.20 15.69 12.49
C THR A 166 36.66 16.07 13.88
N GLY A 167 35.90 15.16 14.48
CA GLY A 167 35.63 15.15 15.91
C GLY A 167 36.91 14.74 16.62
N GLU A 168 37.64 15.73 17.12
CA GLU A 168 38.80 15.56 17.98
C GLU A 168 38.42 14.72 19.22
N GLN A 169 39.00 13.52 19.34
CA GLN A 169 38.98 12.72 20.56
C GLN A 169 39.90 13.42 21.59
N PRO A 170 39.42 13.84 22.77
CA PRO A 170 40.33 14.30 23.81
C PRO A 170 41.12 13.10 24.32
N GLY A 171 42.44 13.19 24.12
CA GLY A 171 43.40 12.12 24.33
C GLY A 171 43.34 11.48 25.71
N GLY A 172 43.54 10.15 25.69
CA GLY A 172 43.92 9.40 26.87
C GLY A 172 45.22 9.94 27.47
N ARG A 173 45.22 10.19 28.78
CA ARG A 173 46.45 10.31 29.56
C ARG A 173 46.69 8.99 30.27
N THR A 174 47.62 8.23 29.72
CA THR A 174 48.42 7.26 30.45
C THR A 174 49.23 7.97 31.54
N GLY A 175 49.18 7.45 32.78
CA GLY A 175 50.01 7.91 33.89
C GLY A 175 50.16 6.80 34.93
N THR A 176 51.27 6.10 34.87
CA THR A 176 51.73 4.99 35.73
C THR A 176 52.27 5.44 37.09
N ALA A 177 52.31 4.50 38.04
CA ALA A 177 53.07 4.47 39.31
C ALA A 177 52.51 5.39 40.43
N ARG A 178 52.22 4.92 41.65
CA ARG A 178 52.87 3.93 42.52
C ARG A 178 51.86 3.29 43.46
#